data_AF-A0AB34FD12-F1
#
_entry.id   AF-A0AB34FD12-F1
#
_cell.length_a   1.000
_cell.length_b   1.000
_cell.length_c   1.000
_cell.angle_alpha   90.00
_cell.angle_beta   90.00
_cell.angle_gamma   90.00
#
_symmetry.space_group_name_H-M   'P 1'
#
loop_
_entity.id
_entity.type
_entity.pdbx_description
1 polymer ?
#
loop_
_entity_poly.entity_id
_entity_poly.type
_entity_poly.pdbx_seq_one_letter_code
_entity_poly.pdbx_strand_id
1 'polypeptide(L)'
;MKFSTVLISIAAFFASAEACKCIGPNGNNVDATRACCREAGGTPTGSNDCPAGEISNVLSRFAACCRAYGTRSDCRCPIGCARKELEIQHKADGKAPPTNDEVKALLAKYEN
;
A
#
# COMPACT_ATOMS: atom_id res chain seq x y z
N MET A 1 -26.40 16.53 29.52
CA MET A 1 -25.43 15.42 29.52
C MET A 1 -24.88 15.26 28.10
N LYS A 2 -23.54 15.18 28.00
CA LYS A 2 -22.71 14.45 27.01
C LYS A 2 -23.24 14.30 25.57
N PHE A 3 -22.64 15.04 24.63
CA PHE A 3 -22.36 14.50 23.29
C PHE A 3 -20.89 14.14 23.24
N SER A 4 -20.63 12.85 23.43
CA SER A 4 -19.34 12.23 23.21
C SER A 4 -19.08 12.12 21.72
N THR A 5 -18.20 12.98 21.19
CA THR A 5 -17.51 12.70 19.93
C THR A 5 -16.06 12.45 20.27
N VAL A 6 -15.76 11.22 20.70
CA VAL A 6 -14.37 10.77 20.83
C VAL A 6 -13.85 10.65 19.41
N LEU A 7 -13.13 11.68 18.96
CA LEU A 7 -12.30 11.62 17.77
C LEU A 7 -11.16 10.65 18.07
N ILE A 8 -11.33 9.39 17.70
CA ILE A 8 -10.24 8.41 17.70
C ILE A 8 -9.36 8.76 16.49
N SER A 9 -8.46 9.72 16.68
CA SER A 9 -7.33 9.93 15.79
C SER A 9 -6.39 8.73 15.93
N ILE A 10 -6.58 7.73 15.08
CA ILE A 10 -5.65 6.61 14.93
C ILE A 10 -4.39 7.19 14.29
N ALA A 11 -3.46 7.65 15.13
CA ALA A 11 -2.09 7.92 14.70
C ALA A 11 -1.44 6.57 14.36
N ALA A 12 -1.56 6.14 13.10
CA ALA A 12 -0.80 5.04 12.58
C ALA A 12 0.68 5.44 12.62
N PHE A 13 1.44 4.82 13.53
CA PHE A 13 2.89 4.97 13.63
C PHE A 13 3.53 4.71 12.26
N PHE A 14 4.09 5.76 11.67
CA PHE A 14 4.86 5.72 10.43
C PHE A 14 6.21 5.04 10.70
N ALA A 15 6.23 3.72 10.74
CA ALA A 15 7.43 3.00 10.35
C ALA A 15 7.49 3.08 8.82
N SER A 16 8.02 4.20 8.32
CA SER A 16 8.41 4.35 6.92
C SER A 16 9.51 3.32 6.68
N ALA A 17 9.13 2.09 6.30
CA ALA A 17 10.11 1.14 5.78
C ALA A 17 10.76 1.84 4.61
N GLU A 18 12.02 2.24 4.77
CA GLU A 18 12.77 3.06 3.81
C GLU A 18 12.86 2.39 2.42
N ALA A 19 12.68 1.07 2.36
CA ALA A 19 12.43 0.37 1.12
C ALA A 19 11.52 -0.87 1.28
N CYS A 20 10.54 -1.01 0.39
CA CYS A 20 9.57 -2.10 0.32
C CYS A 20 10.12 -3.32 -0.42
N LYS A 21 9.76 -4.49 0.08
CA LYS A 21 10.16 -5.82 -0.37
C LYS A 21 8.97 -6.78 -0.36
N CYS A 22 8.94 -7.67 -1.33
CA CYS A 22 8.04 -8.80 -1.39
C CYS A 22 8.66 -9.98 -0.61
N ILE A 23 8.04 -10.41 0.48
CA ILE A 23 8.49 -11.48 1.37
C ILE A 23 7.69 -12.75 1.11
N GLY A 24 8.38 -13.80 0.66
CA GLY A 24 7.83 -15.13 0.45
C GLY A 24 8.18 -16.12 1.58
N PRO A 25 7.81 -17.40 1.44
CA PRO A 25 8.09 -18.44 2.44
C PRO A 25 9.59 -18.66 2.69
N ASN A 26 10.44 -18.34 1.70
CA ASN A 26 11.89 -18.48 1.77
C ASN A 26 12.61 -17.16 2.08
N GLY A 27 11.89 -16.13 2.53
CA GLY A 27 12.44 -14.79 2.78
C GLY A 27 12.21 -13.82 1.61
N ASN A 28 13.12 -12.86 1.43
CA ASN A 28 12.97 -11.81 0.41
C ASN A 28 12.91 -12.40 -1.00
N ASN A 29 11.82 -12.12 -1.72
CA ASN A 29 11.68 -12.42 -3.13
C ASN A 29 12.10 -11.19 -3.93
N VAL A 30 13.38 -11.17 -4.30
CA VAL A 30 14.02 -10.08 -5.06
C VAL A 30 13.37 -9.86 -6.42
N ASP A 31 13.04 -10.94 -7.14
CA ASP A 31 12.42 -10.84 -8.46
C ASP A 31 11.03 -10.22 -8.38
N ALA A 32 10.21 -10.67 -7.42
CA ALA A 32 8.90 -10.07 -7.17
C ALA A 32 9.05 -8.60 -6.74
N THR A 33 9.97 -8.28 -5.84
CA THR A 33 10.22 -6.91 -5.38
C THR A 33 10.56 -5.99 -6.55
N ARG A 34 11.44 -6.42 -7.45
CA ARG A 34 11.85 -5.63 -8.62
C ARG A 34 10.71 -5.43 -9.62
N ALA A 35 9.96 -6.50 -9.91
CA ALA A 35 8.81 -6.43 -10.81
C ALA A 35 7.73 -5.50 -10.25
N CYS A 36 7.37 -5.68 -8.98
CA CYS A 36 6.34 -4.89 -8.32
C CYS A 36 6.76 -3.43 -8.11
N CYS A 37 8.05 -3.16 -7.90
CA CYS A 37 8.54 -1.79 -7.82
C CYS A 37 8.32 -1.04 -9.13
N ARG A 38 8.66 -1.68 -10.26
CA ARG A 38 8.46 -1.10 -11.60
C ARG A 38 6.98 -0.93 -11.94
N GLU A 39 6.14 -1.89 -11.57
CA GLU A 39 4.68 -1.80 -11.76
C GLU A 39 4.07 -0.66 -10.94
N ALA A 40 4.58 -0.43 -9.74
CA ALA A 40 4.22 0.71 -8.91
C ALA A 40 4.86 2.04 -9.40
N GLY A 41 5.62 2.04 -10.49
CA GLY A 41 6.26 3.25 -11.03
C GLY A 41 7.49 3.73 -10.25
N GLY A 42 8.02 2.90 -9.33
CA GLY A 42 9.28 3.13 -8.65
C GLY A 42 10.47 2.54 -9.38
N THR A 43 11.67 2.99 -9.02
CA THR A 43 12.93 2.47 -9.54
C THR A 43 13.60 1.58 -8.50
N PRO A 44 13.72 0.27 -8.73
CA PRO A 44 14.42 -0.62 -7.81
C PRO A 44 15.89 -0.20 -7.72
N THR A 45 16.37 0.06 -6.51
CA THR A 45 17.77 0.47 -6.27
C THR A 45 18.66 -0.75 -6.11
N GLY A 46 19.99 -0.55 -6.16
CA GLY A 46 21.02 -1.61 -6.21
C GLY A 46 21.00 -2.65 -5.08
N SER A 47 20.16 -2.46 -4.06
CA SER A 47 19.91 -3.41 -2.97
C SER A 47 18.71 -4.34 -3.20
N ASN A 48 18.09 -4.31 -4.39
CA ASN A 48 16.87 -5.04 -4.73
C ASN A 48 15.63 -4.61 -3.93
N ASP A 49 15.66 -3.39 -3.42
CA ASP A 49 14.59 -2.84 -2.60
C ASP A 49 13.87 -1.72 -3.37
N CYS A 50 12.57 -1.61 -3.15
CA CYS A 50 11.78 -0.54 -3.74
C CYS A 50 11.72 0.67 -2.80
N PRO A 51 12.33 1.82 -3.14
CA PRO A 51 12.33 2.97 -2.24
C PRO A 51 10.90 3.41 -1.93
N ALA A 52 10.50 3.28 -0.67
CA ALA A 52 9.09 3.51 -0.29
C ALA A 52 8.67 4.97 -0.49
N GLY A 53 9.63 5.90 -0.54
CA GLY A 53 9.38 7.29 -0.89
C GLY A 53 8.80 7.45 -2.31
N GLU A 54 9.33 6.70 -3.28
CA GLU A 54 8.88 6.77 -4.69
C GLU A 54 7.50 6.14 -4.87
N ILE A 55 7.22 5.06 -4.14
CA ILE A 55 5.95 4.33 -4.25
C ILE A 55 4.97 4.64 -3.12
N SER A 56 5.22 5.68 -2.31
CA SER A 56 4.47 6.02 -1.10
C SER A 56 2.97 6.24 -1.33
N ASN A 57 2.60 6.71 -2.52
CA ASN A 57 1.20 6.94 -2.93
C ASN A 57 0.56 5.72 -3.61
N VAL A 58 1.33 4.66 -3.85
CA VAL A 58 0.94 3.45 -4.59
C VAL A 58 1.37 2.16 -3.90
N LEU A 59 1.55 2.22 -2.57
CA LEU A 59 1.95 1.07 -1.75
C LEU A 59 0.92 -0.07 -1.81
N SER A 60 -0.36 0.24 -2.06
CA SER A 60 -1.40 -0.78 -2.20
C SER A 60 -1.23 -1.54 -3.52
N ARG A 61 -0.83 -0.89 -4.61
CA ARG A 61 -0.46 -1.58 -5.86
C ARG A 61 0.77 -2.45 -5.69
N PHE A 62 1.82 -1.95 -5.05
CA PHE A 62 3.01 -2.76 -4.74
C PHE A 62 2.64 -4.01 -3.93
N ALA A 63 1.83 -3.85 -2.87
CA ALA A 63 1.39 -4.96 -2.03
C ALA A 63 0.44 -5.95 -2.73
N ALA A 64 -0.41 -5.47 -3.66
CA ALA A 64 -1.23 -6.34 -4.49
C ALA A 64 -0.38 -7.14 -5.48
N CYS A 65 0.63 -6.50 -6.08
CA CYS A 65 1.58 -7.17 -6.96
C CYS A 65 2.35 -8.27 -6.21
N CYS A 66 2.91 -8.00 -5.02
CA CYS A 66 3.60 -9.05 -4.24
C CYS A 66 2.71 -10.29 -4.04
N ARG A 67 1.41 -10.09 -3.79
CA ARG A 67 0.44 -11.18 -3.62
C ARG A 67 0.18 -11.96 -4.90
N ALA A 68 0.20 -11.32 -6.06
CA ALA A 68 0.16 -12.03 -7.35
C ALA A 68 1.37 -12.97 -7.54
N TYR A 69 2.51 -12.66 -6.92
CA TYR A 69 3.70 -13.53 -6.86
C TYR A 69 3.66 -14.56 -5.72
N GLY A 70 2.55 -14.68 -4.98
CA GLY A 70 2.45 -15.56 -3.81
C GLY A 70 3.29 -15.10 -2.60
N THR A 71 3.59 -13.81 -2.54
CA THR A 71 4.40 -13.18 -1.47
C THR A 71 3.65 -12.04 -0.80
N ARG A 72 4.18 -11.52 0.31
CA ARG A 72 3.59 -10.40 1.06
C ARG A 72 4.54 -9.21 1.08
N SER A 73 4.04 -8.01 0.80
CA SER A 73 4.82 -6.77 1.00
C SER A 73 5.15 -6.55 2.49
N ASP A 74 6.41 -6.26 2.80
CA ASP A 74 6.85 -5.85 4.15
C ASP A 74 6.47 -4.40 4.49
N CYS A 75 6.30 -3.55 3.47
CA CYS A 75 5.68 -2.24 3.61
C CYS A 75 4.23 -2.40 4.05
N ARG A 76 3.94 -1.96 5.28
CA ARG A 76 2.58 -1.90 5.79
C ARG A 76 1.86 -0.74 5.11
N CYS A 77 0.87 -1.05 4.28
CA CYS A 77 -0.12 -0.08 3.82
C CYS A 77 -1.28 -0.08 4.83
N PRO A 78 -1.35 0.87 5.78
CA PRO A 78 -2.54 1.00 6.61
C PRO A 78 -3.74 1.46 5.76
N ILE A 79 -4.94 1.34 6.31
CA ILE A 79 -6.24 1.73 5.73
C ILE A 79 -6.21 3.07 4.95
N GLY A 80 -5.41 4.04 5.41
CA GLY A 80 -5.25 5.34 4.76
C GLY A 80 -4.50 5.33 3.42
N CYS A 81 -3.65 4.34 3.13
CA CYS A 81 -2.90 4.25 1.89
C CYS A 81 -3.79 3.78 0.72
N ALA A 82 -4.60 2.73 0.94
CA ALA A 82 -5.58 2.24 -0.03
C ALA A 82 -6.61 3.32 -0.41
N ARG A 83 -7.09 4.10 0.58
CA ARG A 83 -8.00 5.22 0.33
C ARG A 83 -7.33 6.33 -0.50
N LYS A 84 -6.13 6.76 -0.12
CA LYS A 84 -5.41 7.84 -0.80
C LYS A 84 -5.07 7.47 -2.25
N GLU A 85 -4.71 6.21 -2.49
CA GLU A 85 -4.44 5.70 -3.82
C GLU A 85 -5.71 5.66 -4.69
N LEU A 86 -6.82 5.18 -4.12
CA LEU A 86 -8.12 5.16 -4.79
C LEU A 86 -8.65 6.57 -5.06
N GLU A 87 -8.40 7.53 -4.16
CA GLU A 87 -8.68 8.96 -4.37
C GLU A 87 -7.88 9.55 -5.53
N ILE A 88 -6.59 9.23 -5.64
CA ILE A 88 -5.74 9.68 -6.76
C ILE A 88 -6.23 9.06 -8.07
N GLN A 89 -6.58 7.77 -8.08
CA GLN A 89 -7.09 7.08 -9.27
C GLN A 89 -8.44 7.66 -9.70
N HIS A 90 -9.38 7.85 -8.78
CA HIS A 90 -10.68 8.46 -9.09
C HIS A 90 -10.51 9.87 -9.64
N LYS A 91 -9.61 10.66 -9.03
CA LYS A 91 -9.28 12.00 -9.54
C LYS A 91 -8.68 11.95 -10.95
N ALA A 92 -7.82 10.99 -11.25
CA ALA A 92 -7.28 10.78 -12.60
C ALA A 92 -8.36 10.34 -13.61
N ASP A 93 -9.32 9.54 -13.17
CA ASP A 93 -10.44 9.06 -13.98
C ASP A 93 -11.61 10.07 -14.08
N GLY A 94 -11.51 11.24 -13.44
CA GLY A 94 -12.60 12.22 -13.35
C GLY A 94 -13.82 11.75 -12.54
N LYS A 95 -13.65 10.75 -11.69
CA LYS A 95 -14.68 10.17 -10.82
C LYS A 95 -14.78 10.92 -9.49
N ALA A 96 -15.93 10.79 -8.85
CA ALA A 96 -16.13 11.25 -7.47
C ALA A 96 -15.16 10.54 -6.50
N PRO A 97 -14.84 11.13 -5.34
CA PRO A 97 -14.01 10.48 -4.33
C PRO A 97 -14.54 9.08 -3.97
N PRO A 98 -13.65 8.11 -3.73
CA PRO A 98 -14.06 6.75 -3.39
C PRO A 98 -14.89 6.71 -2.11
N THR A 99 -15.93 5.87 -2.15
CA THR A 99 -16.80 5.61 -1.00
C THR A 99 -16.10 4.74 0.04
N ASN A 100 -16.61 4.77 1.28
CA ASN A 100 -16.09 3.93 2.36
C ASN A 100 -16.20 2.42 2.02
N ASP A 101 -17.24 2.02 1.28
CA ASP A 101 -17.42 0.64 0.83
C ASP A 101 -16.36 0.22 -0.20
N GLU A 102 -16.00 1.10 -1.13
CA GLU A 102 -14.91 0.83 -2.09
C GLU A 102 -13.56 0.70 -1.41
N VAL A 103 -13.28 1.58 -0.43
CA VAL A 103 -12.06 1.51 0.39
C VAL A 103 -12.06 0.20 1.19
N LYS A 104 -13.19 -0.19 1.79
CA LYS A 104 -13.31 -1.44 2.56
C LYS A 104 -13.15 -2.68 1.68
N ALA A 105 -13.73 -2.68 0.48
CA ALA A 105 -13.57 -3.77 -0.48
C ALA A 105 -12.12 -3.92 -0.94
N LEU A 106 -11.42 -2.79 -1.13
CA LEU A 106 -10.00 -2.79 -1.42
C LEU A 106 -9.21 -3.37 -0.23
N LEU A 107 -9.50 -2.94 1.00
CA LEU A 107 -8.85 -3.42 2.22
C LEU A 107 -9.05 -4.90 2.52
N ALA A 108 -10.25 -5.42 2.29
CA ALA A 108 -10.54 -6.85 2.45
C ALA A 108 -9.66 -7.72 1.54
N LYS A 109 -9.17 -7.16 0.42
CA LYS A 109 -8.16 -7.85 -0.39
C LYS A 109 -6.82 -7.92 0.34
N TYR A 110 -6.43 -6.95 1.17
CA TYR A 110 -5.14 -6.93 1.89
C TYR A 110 -5.13 -7.72 3.20
N GLU A 111 -6.29 -8.10 3.73
CA GLU A 111 -6.43 -8.86 4.99
C GLU A 111 -6.35 -10.39 4.81
N ASN A 112 -6.24 -10.89 3.57
CA ASN A 112 -6.05 -12.31 3.24
C ASN A 112 -4.64 -12.59 2.71
#